data_AF-A0A0P7ZNK9-F1
#
_entry.id   AF-A0A0P7ZNK9-F1
#
_cell.length_a   1.000
_cell.length_b   1.000
_cell.length_c   1.000
_cell.angle_alpha   90.00
_cell.angle_beta   90.00
_cell.angle_gamma   90.00
#
_symmetry.space_group_name_H-M   'P 1'
#
loop_
_entity.id
_entity.type
_entity.pdbx_description
1 polymer ?
#
loop_
_entity_poly.entity_id
_entity_poly.type
_entity_poly.pdbx_seq_one_letter_code
_entity_poly.pdbx_strand_id
1 'polypeptide(L)'
;MKNRLLLTAATAMAVILVACSSDTDALAIGPFSTITGGDIGATLNEDGNARISGADVSLSGRVGGELRVVGADIALRDIEIGTLSATGADIIFAGNVEGDASVTGADIRFDGNIGGNLRVRAADIAFDGMLTGDFDGNFADGSFSGELAGFTANGADIRFTEDTVISGPVRVNAAELMSGARHQSDVYANVRHARLGGSVEGQIDIYADEGNRRRYRDTDGLVEITGEIAGGTVCARRVVISGTVSGPLSVRALETVAIEEGGSAPQLEYTPRGDTRCRR
;
A
#
# COMPACT_ATOMS: atom_id res chain seq x y z
N MET A 1 -63.52 26.28 -15.49
CA MET A 1 -62.27 26.66 -16.17
C MET A 1 -61.24 27.05 -15.12
N LYS A 2 -60.25 26.19 -14.83
CA LYS A 2 -59.16 26.45 -13.88
C LYS A 2 -57.85 26.30 -14.64
N ASN A 3 -57.22 27.43 -14.97
CA ASN A 3 -55.90 27.46 -15.61
C ASN A 3 -54.83 27.17 -14.55
N ARG A 4 -54.07 26.09 -14.75
CA ARG A 4 -52.81 25.83 -14.04
C ARG A 4 -51.66 26.32 -14.93
N LEU A 5 -50.91 27.30 -14.44
CA LEU A 5 -49.61 27.68 -14.99
C LEU A 5 -48.56 26.70 -14.47
N LEU A 6 -47.84 26.05 -15.39
CA LEU A 6 -46.61 25.30 -15.13
C LEU A 6 -45.43 26.24 -15.35
N LEU A 7 -44.67 26.53 -14.30
CA LEU A 7 -43.34 27.12 -14.40
C LEU A 7 -42.33 25.99 -14.63
N THR A 8 -41.69 25.97 -15.80
CA THR A 8 -40.49 25.19 -16.07
C THR A 8 -39.28 26.08 -15.80
N ALA A 9 -38.52 25.78 -14.74
CA ALA A 9 -37.21 26.37 -14.50
C ALA A 9 -36.18 25.66 -15.40
N ALA A 10 -35.61 26.38 -16.35
CA ALA A 10 -34.47 25.92 -17.14
C ALA A 10 -33.19 26.23 -16.37
N THR A 11 -32.53 25.20 -15.85
CA THR A 11 -31.16 25.30 -15.32
C THR A 11 -30.19 25.32 -16.50
N ALA A 12 -29.61 26.49 -16.77
CA ALA A 12 -28.54 26.62 -17.76
C ALA A 12 -27.25 25.99 -17.20
N MET A 13 -26.84 24.84 -17.74
CA MET A 13 -25.48 24.35 -17.56
C MET A 13 -24.57 25.12 -18.54
N ALA A 14 -23.67 25.93 -18.00
CA ALA A 14 -22.60 26.54 -18.78
C ALA A 14 -21.47 25.52 -18.95
N VAL A 15 -21.33 24.98 -20.15
CA VAL A 15 -20.16 24.20 -20.57
C VAL A 15 -19.14 25.20 -21.11
N ILE A 16 -18.02 25.37 -20.42
CA ILE A 16 -16.90 26.18 -20.92
C ILE A 16 -16.02 25.25 -21.76
N LEU A 17 -16.13 25.36 -23.08
CA LEU A 17 -15.17 24.81 -24.03
C LEU A 17 -13.97 25.77 -24.10
N VAL A 18 -12.83 25.35 -23.55
CA VAL A 18 -11.57 26.08 -23.69
C VAL A 18 -10.97 25.73 -25.06
N ALA A 19 -11.01 26.70 -25.98
CA ALA A 19 -10.22 26.66 -27.20
C ALA A 19 -8.79 27.11 -26.88
N CYS A 20 -7.79 26.44 -27.46
CA CYS A 20 -6.38 26.82 -27.33
C CYS A 20 -6.16 28.26 -27.83
N SER A 21 -5.95 29.20 -26.92
CA SER A 21 -5.34 30.50 -27.19
C SER A 21 -4.13 30.67 -26.28
N SER A 22 -2.97 30.89 -26.91
CA SER A 22 -1.70 31.19 -26.25
C SER A 22 -1.68 32.64 -25.77
N ASP A 23 -2.37 32.92 -24.66
CA ASP A 23 -2.20 34.13 -23.86
C ASP A 23 -2.43 33.80 -22.39
N THR A 24 -1.40 34.05 -21.57
CA THR A 24 -1.39 33.90 -20.11
C THR A 24 -2.19 35.01 -19.46
N ASP A 25 -3.52 34.87 -19.47
CA ASP A 25 -4.39 35.61 -18.57
C ASP A 25 -4.82 34.69 -17.42
N ALA A 26 -4.45 35.10 -16.20
CA ALA A 26 -4.83 34.43 -14.97
C ALA A 26 -6.36 34.49 -14.81
N LEU A 27 -7.02 33.40 -15.16
CA LEU A 27 -8.44 33.20 -14.88
C LEU A 27 -8.61 33.09 -13.35
N ALA A 28 -9.32 34.05 -12.75
CA ALA A 28 -9.81 33.92 -11.39
C ALA A 28 -10.96 32.89 -11.40
N ILE A 29 -10.60 31.65 -11.11
CA ILE A 29 -11.53 30.52 -10.95
C ILE A 29 -12.14 30.61 -9.54
N GLY A 30 -13.45 30.36 -9.40
CA GLY A 30 -14.14 30.35 -8.11
C GLY A 30 -13.60 29.27 -7.15
N PRO A 31 -14.18 29.10 -5.95
CA PRO A 31 -13.63 28.25 -4.86
C PRO A 31 -13.56 26.73 -5.15
N PHE A 32 -13.83 26.32 -6.39
CA PHE A 32 -13.66 24.97 -6.90
C PHE A 32 -13.05 25.07 -8.30
N SER A 33 -11.79 24.68 -8.46
CA SER A 33 -11.20 24.53 -9.79
C SER A 33 -11.57 23.17 -10.36
N THR A 34 -12.43 23.17 -11.38
CA THR A 34 -12.68 21.98 -12.19
C THR A 34 -11.96 22.14 -13.52
N ILE A 35 -11.02 21.24 -13.82
CA ILE A 35 -10.31 21.20 -15.09
C ILE A 35 -10.65 19.89 -15.80
N THR A 36 -11.02 19.98 -17.08
CA THR A 36 -11.30 18.82 -17.92
C THR A 36 -10.68 19.02 -19.30
N GLY A 37 -9.99 18.01 -19.82
CA GLY A 37 -9.26 18.10 -21.08
C GLY A 37 -8.71 16.75 -21.52
N GLY A 38 -8.11 16.67 -22.70
CA GLY A 38 -7.32 15.49 -23.09
C GLY A 38 -6.00 15.48 -22.32
N ASP A 39 -5.19 16.50 -22.57
CA ASP A 39 -3.89 16.69 -21.93
C ASP A 39 -3.97 17.91 -21.00
N ILE A 40 -3.62 17.73 -19.74
CA ILE A 40 -3.72 18.76 -18.70
C ILE A 40 -2.33 18.94 -18.08
N GLY A 41 -1.75 20.12 -18.26
CA GLY A 41 -0.58 20.58 -17.51
C GLY A 41 -0.96 21.81 -16.71
N ALA A 42 -0.83 21.78 -15.39
CA ALA A 42 -1.15 22.94 -14.56
C ALA A 42 -0.30 23.02 -13.28
N THR A 43 -0.01 24.24 -12.85
CA THR A 43 0.48 24.52 -11.49
C THR A 43 -0.67 25.08 -10.68
N LEU A 44 -1.06 24.34 -9.65
CA LEU A 44 -2.20 24.67 -8.79
C LEU A 44 -1.73 25.56 -7.63
N ASN A 45 -2.59 26.48 -7.22
CA ASN A 45 -2.43 27.28 -6.00
C ASN A 45 -3.81 27.54 -5.43
N GLU A 46 -4.44 26.45 -4.98
CA GLU A 46 -5.81 26.45 -4.50
C GLU A 46 -5.81 26.37 -2.98
N ASP A 47 -6.54 27.26 -2.31
CA ASP A 47 -6.76 27.15 -0.86
C ASP A 47 -7.85 26.12 -0.53
N GLY A 48 -8.72 25.81 -1.49
CA GLY A 48 -9.84 24.88 -1.37
C GLY A 48 -9.60 23.56 -2.12
N ASN A 49 -10.68 23.01 -2.69
CA ASN A 49 -10.66 21.73 -3.39
C ASN A 49 -10.40 21.93 -4.90
N ALA A 50 -9.73 20.95 -5.51
CA ALA A 50 -9.51 20.89 -6.96
C ALA A 50 -10.01 19.56 -7.53
N ARG A 51 -10.63 19.61 -8.70
CA ARG A 51 -11.10 18.42 -9.44
C ARG A 51 -10.56 18.43 -10.86
N ILE A 52 -9.82 17.39 -11.22
CA ILE A 52 -9.15 17.27 -12.50
C ILE A 52 -9.59 15.97 -13.17
N SER A 53 -9.95 16.04 -14.45
CA SER A 53 -10.30 14.86 -15.25
C SER A 53 -9.67 14.99 -16.65
N GLY A 54 -8.70 14.15 -16.99
CA GLY A 54 -8.11 14.14 -18.32
C GLY A 54 -7.60 12.77 -18.75
N ALA A 55 -7.06 12.65 -19.97
CA ALA A 55 -6.32 11.45 -20.35
C ALA A 55 -4.93 11.50 -19.70
N ASP A 56 -4.20 12.59 -19.95
CA ASP A 56 -2.85 12.80 -19.43
C ASP A 56 -2.86 14.01 -18.50
N VAL A 57 -2.48 13.82 -17.23
CA VAL A 57 -2.57 14.85 -16.20
C VAL A 57 -1.21 15.05 -15.54
N SER A 58 -0.63 16.24 -15.68
CA SER A 58 0.61 16.65 -15.02
C SER A 58 0.36 17.88 -14.14
N LEU A 59 0.44 17.71 -12.82
CA LEU A 59 0.13 18.77 -11.85
C LEU A 59 1.30 19.03 -10.90
N SER A 60 1.45 20.28 -10.48
CA SER A 60 2.35 20.70 -9.40
C SER A 60 1.71 21.79 -8.53
N GLY A 61 2.35 22.18 -7.43
CA GLY A 61 1.93 23.32 -6.61
C GLY A 61 1.17 22.94 -5.34
N ARG A 62 0.12 23.69 -4.97
CA ARG A 62 -0.61 23.49 -3.69
C ARG A 62 -2.12 23.36 -3.91
N VAL A 63 -2.73 22.42 -3.18
CA VAL A 63 -4.17 22.30 -2.99
C VAL A 63 -4.45 22.14 -1.49
N GLY A 64 -4.92 23.18 -0.82
CA GLY A 64 -5.17 23.17 0.63
C GLY A 64 -6.27 22.21 1.07
N GLY A 65 -7.21 21.88 0.18
CA GLY A 65 -8.30 20.93 0.42
C GLY A 65 -8.09 19.56 -0.24
N GLU A 66 -9.19 18.99 -0.74
CA GLU A 66 -9.18 17.73 -1.49
C GLU A 66 -8.73 17.98 -2.95
N LEU A 67 -7.68 17.28 -3.38
CA LEU A 67 -7.38 17.09 -4.79
C LEU A 67 -7.97 15.77 -5.27
N ARG A 68 -8.92 15.85 -6.21
CA ARG A 68 -9.47 14.68 -6.90
C ARG A 68 -9.00 14.66 -8.36
N VAL A 69 -8.29 13.62 -8.75
CA VAL A 69 -7.77 13.43 -10.11
C VAL A 69 -8.24 12.11 -10.70
N VAL A 70 -8.73 12.18 -11.94
CA VAL A 70 -9.02 11.00 -12.75
C VAL A 70 -8.31 11.14 -14.09
N GLY A 71 -7.57 10.11 -14.50
CA GLY A 71 -7.01 10.05 -15.85
C GLY A 71 -6.43 8.71 -16.23
N ALA A 72 -5.85 8.59 -17.42
CA ALA A 72 -5.07 7.41 -17.79
C ALA A 72 -3.69 7.51 -17.15
N ASP A 73 -2.98 8.60 -17.42
CA ASP A 73 -1.64 8.85 -16.91
C ASP A 73 -1.66 10.08 -15.99
N ILE A 74 -1.25 9.90 -14.74
CA ILE A 74 -1.26 10.95 -13.72
C ILE A 74 0.16 11.14 -13.18
N ALA A 75 0.70 12.34 -13.34
CA ALA A 75 1.94 12.78 -12.72
C ALA A 75 1.66 13.98 -11.79
N LEU A 76 1.72 13.75 -10.49
CA LEU A 76 1.64 14.80 -9.47
C LEU A 76 3.04 14.99 -8.90
N ARG A 77 3.68 16.14 -9.16
CA ARG A 77 5.09 16.38 -8.79
C ARG A 77 5.23 17.71 -8.06
N ASP A 78 6.09 17.73 -7.05
CA ASP A 78 6.35 18.91 -6.22
C ASP A 78 5.02 19.51 -5.74
N ILE A 79 4.15 18.65 -5.21
CA ILE A 79 2.77 19.00 -4.85
C ILE A 79 2.51 18.85 -3.35
N GLU A 80 1.77 19.80 -2.79
CA GLU A 80 1.28 19.77 -1.41
C GLU A 80 -0.25 19.73 -1.42
N ILE A 81 -0.83 18.73 -0.77
CA ILE A 81 -2.27 18.45 -0.84
C ILE A 81 -2.83 18.24 0.56
N GLY A 82 -4.00 18.81 0.86
CA GLY A 82 -4.72 18.50 2.09
C GLY A 82 -5.19 17.04 2.12
N THR A 83 -5.93 16.57 1.12
CA THR A 83 -6.36 15.17 0.98
C THR A 83 -6.34 14.73 -0.48
N LEU A 84 -5.89 13.50 -0.77
CA LEU A 84 -5.75 13.00 -2.14
C LEU A 84 -6.76 11.91 -2.49
N SER A 85 -7.43 12.05 -3.64
CA SER A 85 -8.17 10.99 -4.31
C SER A 85 -7.73 10.88 -5.78
N ALA A 86 -7.00 9.83 -6.13
CA ALA A 86 -6.49 9.63 -7.48
C ALA A 86 -6.96 8.29 -8.09
N THR A 87 -7.36 8.32 -9.35
CA THR A 87 -7.72 7.11 -10.11
C THR A 87 -7.17 7.19 -11.52
N GLY A 88 -6.31 6.25 -11.90
CA GLY A 88 -5.81 6.14 -13.26
C GLY A 88 -5.14 4.82 -13.59
N ALA A 89 -4.57 4.67 -14.77
CA ALA A 89 -3.78 3.49 -15.11
C ALA A 89 -2.39 3.61 -14.47
N ASP A 90 -1.67 4.68 -14.79
CA ASP A 90 -0.32 4.94 -14.31
C ASP A 90 -0.32 6.19 -13.43
N ILE A 91 0.12 6.06 -12.18
CA ILE A 91 0.14 7.14 -11.20
C ILE A 91 1.53 7.32 -10.65
N ILE A 92 2.11 8.49 -10.87
CA ILE A 92 3.34 8.95 -10.24
C ILE A 92 2.99 10.09 -9.30
N PHE A 93 3.23 9.90 -8.02
CA PHE A 93 3.11 10.91 -6.99
C PHE A 93 4.46 11.24 -6.40
N ALA A 94 4.81 12.53 -6.36
CA ALA A 94 5.97 13.08 -5.69
C ALA A 94 5.56 14.34 -4.92
N GLY A 95 5.45 14.26 -3.58
CA GLY A 95 4.93 15.38 -2.79
C GLY A 95 4.51 15.05 -1.36
N ASN A 96 3.62 15.86 -0.78
CA ASN A 96 3.09 15.67 0.56
C ASN A 96 1.55 15.69 0.56
N VAL A 97 0.96 14.79 1.34
CA VAL A 97 -0.48 14.78 1.66
C VAL A 97 -0.63 14.98 3.16
N GLU A 98 -1.24 16.09 3.59
CA GLU A 98 -1.39 16.39 5.02
C GLU A 98 -2.34 15.40 5.72
N GLY A 99 -3.43 15.04 5.06
CA GLY A 99 -4.46 14.11 5.54
C GLY A 99 -4.38 12.75 4.88
N ASP A 100 -5.55 12.21 4.52
CA ASP A 100 -5.66 10.87 3.94
C ASP A 100 -5.39 10.87 2.42
N ALA A 101 -4.96 9.71 1.92
CA ALA A 101 -4.82 9.44 0.49
C ALA A 101 -5.56 8.16 0.10
N SER A 102 -6.29 8.21 -1.02
CA SER A 102 -6.91 7.05 -1.65
C SER A 102 -6.51 6.99 -3.13
N VAL A 103 -5.73 5.99 -3.50
CA VAL A 103 -5.15 5.85 -4.83
C VAL A 103 -5.59 4.52 -5.45
N THR A 104 -6.03 4.55 -6.71
CA THR A 104 -6.40 3.34 -7.45
C THR A 104 -5.80 3.39 -8.84
N GLY A 105 -5.03 2.37 -9.21
CA GLY A 105 -4.53 2.25 -10.57
C GLY A 105 -3.98 0.88 -10.95
N ALA A 106 -3.34 0.78 -12.10
CA ALA A 106 -2.57 -0.40 -12.47
C ALA A 106 -1.19 -0.31 -11.83
N ASP A 107 -0.46 0.76 -12.14
CA ASP A 107 0.91 1.00 -11.68
C ASP A 107 0.97 2.28 -10.86
N ILE A 108 1.38 2.16 -9.60
CA ILE A 108 1.49 3.31 -8.70
C ILE A 108 2.92 3.42 -8.19
N ARG A 109 3.53 4.59 -8.40
CA ARG A 109 4.73 5.03 -7.69
C ARG A 109 4.37 6.21 -6.79
N PHE A 110 4.53 6.01 -5.49
CA PHE A 110 4.25 7.03 -4.48
C PHE A 110 5.54 7.38 -3.73
N ASP A 111 6.03 8.59 -3.93
CA ASP A 111 7.24 9.13 -3.34
C ASP A 111 6.86 10.36 -2.50
N GLY A 112 6.76 10.22 -1.19
CA GLY A 112 6.28 11.33 -0.37
C GLY A 112 5.67 10.96 0.97
N ASN A 113 5.30 12.00 1.70
CA ASN A 113 4.76 11.85 3.06
C ASN A 113 3.24 11.96 3.07
N ILE A 114 2.62 11.17 3.95
CA ILE A 114 1.18 11.15 4.20
C ILE A 114 0.96 11.26 5.71
N GLY A 115 0.31 12.33 6.14
CA GLY A 115 -0.01 12.57 7.55
C GLY A 115 -1.19 11.73 8.07
N GLY A 116 -2.08 11.29 7.18
CA GLY A 116 -3.20 10.39 7.47
C GLY A 116 -2.97 8.95 7.03
N ASN A 117 -4.05 8.28 6.65
CA ASN A 117 -4.05 6.90 6.16
C ASN A 117 -3.86 6.85 4.64
N LEU A 118 -3.26 5.77 4.16
CA LEU A 118 -3.12 5.49 2.72
C LEU A 118 -3.92 4.25 2.35
N ARG A 119 -4.92 4.42 1.48
CA ARG A 119 -5.65 3.30 0.87
C ARG A 119 -5.25 3.10 -0.58
N VAL A 120 -4.84 1.88 -0.93
CA VAL A 120 -4.35 1.54 -2.28
C VAL A 120 -5.11 0.36 -2.89
N ARG A 121 -5.46 0.49 -4.17
CA ARG A 121 -5.86 -0.64 -5.03
C ARG A 121 -5.01 -0.61 -6.30
N ALA A 122 -4.14 -1.58 -6.50
CA ALA A 122 -3.17 -1.58 -7.58
C ALA A 122 -3.06 -2.94 -8.29
N ALA A 123 -2.42 -2.99 -9.46
CA ALA A 123 -1.64 -4.17 -9.81
C ALA A 123 -0.31 -4.07 -9.08
N ASP A 124 0.44 -2.99 -9.29
CA ASP A 124 1.76 -2.79 -8.70
C ASP A 124 1.84 -1.48 -7.91
N ILE A 125 2.46 -1.53 -6.73
CA ILE A 125 2.72 -0.36 -5.89
C ILE A 125 4.18 -0.32 -5.44
N ALA A 126 4.83 0.82 -5.68
CA ALA A 126 6.07 1.19 -5.02
C ALA A 126 5.81 2.42 -4.14
N PHE A 127 5.96 2.27 -2.83
CA PHE A 127 5.83 3.35 -1.86
C PHE A 127 7.19 3.65 -1.22
N ASP A 128 7.57 4.92 -1.21
CA ASP A 128 8.75 5.45 -0.55
C ASP A 128 8.38 6.73 0.20
N GLY A 129 8.58 6.75 1.52
CA GLY A 129 8.32 7.93 2.35
C GLY A 129 7.79 7.62 3.74
N MET A 130 7.18 8.63 4.37
CA MET A 130 6.59 8.51 5.71
C MET A 130 5.07 8.44 5.64
N LEU A 131 4.49 7.44 6.31
CA LEU A 131 3.06 7.29 6.51
C LEU A 131 2.77 7.31 8.02
N THR A 132 2.18 8.40 8.49
CA THR A 132 1.86 8.58 9.92
C THR A 132 0.62 7.78 10.34
N GLY A 133 -0.30 7.49 9.41
CA GLY A 133 -1.45 6.62 9.64
C GLY A 133 -1.22 5.18 9.18
N ASP A 134 -2.32 4.46 8.93
CA ASP A 134 -2.26 3.06 8.49
C ASP A 134 -2.23 2.95 6.97
N PHE A 135 -1.46 1.97 6.48
CA PHE A 135 -1.55 1.50 5.09
C PHE A 135 -2.62 0.41 4.98
N ASP A 136 -3.56 0.57 4.04
CA ASP A 136 -4.62 -0.40 3.70
C ASP A 136 -4.61 -0.69 2.19
N GLY A 137 -4.09 -1.85 1.78
CA GLY A 137 -3.81 -2.16 0.37
C GLY A 137 -4.41 -3.46 -0.16
N ASN A 138 -4.80 -3.45 -1.43
CA ASN A 138 -5.01 -4.65 -2.23
C ASN A 138 -4.26 -4.50 -3.56
N PHE A 139 -3.24 -5.33 -3.79
CA PHE A 139 -2.40 -5.24 -4.99
C PHE A 139 -1.94 -6.62 -5.46
N ALA A 140 -1.30 -6.73 -6.63
CA ALA A 140 -0.54 -7.91 -6.99
C ALA A 140 0.83 -7.82 -6.33
N ASP A 141 1.66 -6.84 -6.72
CA ASP A 141 3.02 -6.72 -6.20
C ASP A 141 3.24 -5.38 -5.49
N GLY A 142 3.91 -5.43 -4.34
CA GLY A 142 4.15 -4.25 -3.50
C GLY A 142 5.58 -4.17 -3.00
N SER A 143 6.19 -3.00 -3.13
CA SER A 143 7.49 -2.67 -2.54
C SER A 143 7.36 -1.42 -1.67
N PHE A 144 7.87 -1.51 -0.46
CA PHE A 144 7.73 -0.46 0.56
C PHE A 144 9.09 -0.12 1.15
N SER A 145 9.37 1.18 1.27
CA SER A 145 10.51 1.78 1.97
C SER A 145 10.05 2.97 2.82
N GLY A 146 10.88 3.37 3.79
CA GLY A 146 10.59 4.47 4.71
C GLY A 146 9.86 4.08 6.00
N GLU A 147 9.01 4.96 6.53
CA GLU A 147 8.41 4.80 7.86
C GLU A 147 6.89 4.60 7.75
N LEU A 148 6.37 3.52 8.33
CA LEU A 148 4.95 3.16 8.31
C LEU A 148 4.42 3.01 9.73
N ALA A 149 3.34 3.72 10.09
CA ALA A 149 2.75 3.55 11.42
C ALA A 149 2.00 2.22 11.58
N GLY A 150 1.45 1.66 10.50
CA GLY A 150 0.81 0.35 10.51
C GLY A 150 0.56 -0.16 9.10
N PHE A 151 0.40 -1.48 8.95
CA PHE A 151 0.29 -2.08 7.61
C PHE A 151 -0.72 -3.22 7.57
N THR A 152 -1.74 -3.07 6.74
CA THR A 152 -2.68 -4.14 6.40
C THR A 152 -2.79 -4.28 4.89
N ALA A 153 -2.49 -5.46 4.34
CA ALA A 153 -2.62 -5.66 2.90
C ALA A 153 -2.94 -7.09 2.48
N ASN A 154 -3.57 -7.21 1.31
CA ASN A 154 -3.61 -8.44 0.52
C ASN A 154 -2.76 -8.26 -0.74
N GLY A 155 -1.90 -9.23 -1.05
CA GLY A 155 -1.12 -9.21 -2.29
C GLY A 155 -0.71 -10.58 -2.83
N ALA A 156 -0.09 -10.58 -4.00
CA ALA A 156 0.73 -11.72 -4.43
C ALA A 156 2.09 -11.62 -3.75
N ASP A 157 2.87 -10.58 -4.02
CA ASP A 157 4.22 -10.43 -3.49
C ASP A 157 4.34 -9.12 -2.69
N ILE A 158 4.71 -9.21 -1.41
CA ILE A 158 4.92 -8.05 -0.54
C ILE A 158 6.38 -8.00 -0.14
N ARG A 159 7.05 -6.89 -0.45
CA ARG A 159 8.44 -6.62 -0.08
C ARG A 159 8.55 -5.38 0.79
N PHE A 160 9.14 -5.54 1.97
CA PHE A 160 9.64 -4.43 2.77
C PHE A 160 11.16 -4.41 2.69
N THR A 161 11.73 -3.27 2.34
CA THR A 161 13.18 -3.07 2.24
C THR A 161 13.84 -2.97 3.63
N GLU A 162 15.17 -2.97 3.67
CA GLU A 162 15.95 -2.92 4.92
C GLU A 162 15.84 -1.58 5.66
N ASP A 163 15.60 -0.50 4.91
CA ASP A 163 15.36 0.85 5.44
C ASP A 163 13.91 1.06 5.89
N THR A 164 13.05 0.06 5.73
CA THR A 164 11.66 0.15 6.21
C THR A 164 11.59 0.01 7.72
N VAL A 165 10.84 0.92 8.37
CA VAL A 165 10.46 0.84 9.77
C VAL A 165 8.96 0.77 9.88
N ILE A 166 8.43 -0.21 10.62
CA ILE A 166 7.00 -0.33 10.89
C ILE A 166 6.76 -0.29 12.40
N SER A 167 6.11 0.78 12.85
CA SER A 167 5.94 1.06 14.29
C SER A 167 4.76 0.31 14.90
N GLY A 168 3.73 0.04 14.11
CA GLY A 168 2.51 -0.64 14.53
C GLY A 168 2.34 -2.01 13.88
N PRO A 169 1.15 -2.63 14.05
CA PRO A 169 0.95 -4.02 13.68
C PRO A 169 0.97 -4.22 12.15
N VAL A 170 1.53 -5.35 11.74
CA VAL A 170 1.52 -5.81 10.35
C VAL A 170 0.54 -6.95 10.19
N ARG A 171 -0.39 -6.84 9.24
CA ARG A 171 -1.34 -7.89 8.89
C ARG A 171 -1.34 -8.12 7.39
N VAL A 172 -0.80 -9.26 6.97
CA VAL A 172 -0.65 -9.55 5.55
C VAL A 172 -1.29 -10.87 5.16
N ASN A 173 -1.85 -10.88 3.96
CA ASN A 173 -2.28 -12.07 3.25
C ASN A 173 -1.62 -12.04 1.87
N ALA A 174 -0.58 -12.85 1.68
CA ALA A 174 0.24 -12.81 0.48
C ALA A 174 0.48 -14.20 -0.11
N ALA A 175 0.92 -14.29 -1.37
CA ALA A 175 1.64 -15.47 -1.80
C ALA A 175 3.05 -15.46 -1.19
N GLU A 176 3.76 -14.33 -1.30
CA GLU A 176 5.13 -14.17 -0.84
C GLU A 176 5.26 -12.93 0.04
N LEU A 177 5.95 -13.09 1.17
CA LEU A 177 6.36 -12.00 2.05
C LEU A 177 7.88 -12.00 2.18
N MET A 178 8.52 -10.94 1.71
CA MET A 178 9.95 -10.70 1.86
C MET A 178 10.16 -9.46 2.72
N SER A 179 10.64 -9.61 3.95
CA SER A 179 10.78 -8.47 4.86
C SER A 179 12.21 -8.31 5.38
N GLY A 180 12.89 -7.24 4.93
CA GLY A 180 14.13 -6.73 5.52
C GLY A 180 13.89 -5.71 6.63
N ALA A 181 12.63 -5.36 6.90
CA ALA A 181 12.25 -4.23 7.75
C ALA A 181 12.51 -4.46 9.24
N ARG A 182 12.55 -3.34 9.97
CA ARG A 182 12.46 -3.32 11.44
C ARG A 182 11.00 -3.12 11.87
N HIS A 183 10.42 -4.15 12.47
CA HIS A 183 9.06 -4.17 13.01
C HIS A 183 9.11 -3.96 14.53
N GLN A 184 8.51 -2.88 15.01
CA GLN A 184 8.43 -2.57 16.44
C GLN A 184 7.21 -3.19 17.12
N SER A 185 6.40 -3.91 16.36
CA SER A 185 5.15 -4.53 16.81
C SER A 185 5.01 -5.93 16.23
N ASP A 186 3.83 -6.51 16.46
CA ASP A 186 3.52 -7.87 16.02
C ASP A 186 3.35 -7.97 14.50
N VAL A 187 3.75 -9.11 13.95
CA VAL A 187 3.61 -9.45 12.52
C VAL A 187 2.71 -10.67 12.37
N TYR A 188 1.56 -10.46 11.72
CA TYR A 188 0.59 -11.50 11.40
C TYR A 188 0.58 -11.74 9.90
N ALA A 189 0.86 -12.97 9.46
CA ALA A 189 1.00 -13.28 8.04
C ALA A 189 0.32 -14.60 7.65
N ASN A 190 -0.58 -14.54 6.67
CA ASN A 190 -1.04 -15.73 5.95
C ASN A 190 -0.36 -15.74 4.60
N VAL A 191 0.52 -16.70 4.36
CA VAL A 191 1.43 -16.69 3.21
C VAL A 191 1.52 -18.06 2.54
N ARG A 192 2.12 -18.10 1.34
CA ARG A 192 2.69 -19.36 0.81
C ARG A 192 4.17 -19.48 1.16
N HIS A 193 4.90 -18.37 1.14
CA HIS A 193 6.30 -18.26 1.52
C HIS A 193 6.52 -16.97 2.31
N ALA A 194 7.24 -17.05 3.42
CA ALA A 194 7.75 -15.87 4.12
C ALA A 194 9.27 -15.98 4.34
N ARG A 195 9.96 -14.84 4.17
CA ARG A 195 11.33 -14.62 4.62
C ARG A 195 11.38 -13.37 5.48
N LEU A 196 11.87 -13.53 6.71
CA LEU A 196 12.07 -12.45 7.68
C LEU A 196 13.56 -12.25 7.90
N GLY A 197 14.12 -11.21 7.28
CA GLY A 197 15.54 -10.87 7.32
C GLY A 197 15.90 -9.68 8.21
N GLY A 198 14.96 -8.78 8.49
CA GLY A 198 15.17 -7.65 9.40
C GLY A 198 15.01 -8.03 10.87
N SER A 199 14.36 -7.17 11.66
CA SER A 199 14.06 -7.46 13.06
C SER A 199 12.59 -7.33 13.39
N VAL A 200 12.09 -8.18 14.29
CA VAL A 200 10.73 -8.13 14.82
C VAL A 200 10.80 -8.10 16.34
N GLU A 201 10.51 -6.93 16.92
CA GLU A 201 10.47 -6.71 18.37
C GLU A 201 9.21 -7.33 19.00
N GLY A 202 8.10 -7.36 18.26
CA GLY A 202 6.86 -8.02 18.66
C GLY A 202 6.85 -9.53 18.39
N GLN A 203 5.69 -10.16 18.57
CA GLN A 203 5.53 -11.57 18.24
C GLN A 203 5.19 -11.77 16.75
N ILE A 204 5.65 -12.89 16.20
CA ILE A 204 5.21 -13.34 14.88
C ILE A 204 4.06 -14.36 15.00
N ASP A 205 3.09 -14.29 14.10
CA ASP A 205 2.05 -15.30 13.91
C ASP A 205 1.90 -15.59 12.42
N ILE A 206 2.60 -16.64 11.95
CA ILE A 206 2.76 -16.94 10.53
C ILE A 206 2.10 -18.28 10.19
N TYR A 207 1.18 -18.24 9.23
CA TYR A 207 0.56 -19.41 8.62
C TYR A 207 1.02 -19.51 7.16
N ALA A 208 1.99 -20.38 6.91
CA ALA A 208 2.46 -20.69 5.57
C ALA A 208 1.76 -21.94 5.02
N ASP A 209 0.87 -21.74 4.04
CA ASP A 209 0.09 -22.81 3.41
C ASP A 209 0.68 -23.18 2.04
N GLU A 210 1.09 -24.44 1.89
CA GLU A 210 1.64 -24.99 0.65
C GLU A 210 0.63 -25.14 -0.51
N GLY A 211 -0.66 -24.86 -0.26
CA GLY A 211 -1.71 -24.95 -1.27
C GLY A 211 -2.20 -26.39 -1.55
N ASN A 212 -3.17 -26.53 -2.45
CA ASN A 212 -3.75 -27.83 -2.85
C ASN A 212 -3.16 -28.38 -4.16
N ARG A 213 -1.91 -28.05 -4.50
CA ARG A 213 -1.35 -28.38 -5.82
C ARG A 213 -0.81 -29.81 -5.85
N ARG A 214 -0.98 -30.47 -7.02
CA ARG A 214 -0.44 -31.84 -7.27
C ARG A 214 1.10 -31.91 -7.25
N ARG A 215 1.78 -30.76 -7.34
CA ARG A 215 3.23 -30.60 -7.20
C ARG A 215 3.48 -29.32 -6.43
N TYR A 216 4.17 -29.45 -5.30
CA TYR A 216 4.65 -28.32 -4.51
C TYR A 216 5.90 -27.75 -5.16
N ARG A 217 6.03 -26.42 -5.19
CA ARG A 217 7.34 -25.79 -5.36
C ARG A 217 8.13 -25.97 -4.06
N ASP A 218 9.45 -25.95 -4.14
CA ASP A 218 10.30 -26.11 -2.95
C ASP A 218 10.12 -25.01 -1.91
N THR A 219 9.61 -23.85 -2.34
CA THR A 219 9.27 -22.69 -1.50
C THR A 219 7.83 -22.71 -0.98
N ASP A 220 6.97 -23.63 -1.45
CA ASP A 220 5.58 -23.69 -1.00
C ASP A 220 5.52 -24.16 0.47
N GLY A 221 4.90 -23.36 1.33
CA GLY A 221 4.81 -23.60 2.77
C GLY A 221 6.14 -23.38 3.51
N LEU A 222 7.04 -22.56 2.96
CA LEU A 222 8.33 -22.25 3.56
C LEU A 222 8.25 -20.99 4.43
N VAL A 223 8.85 -21.06 5.62
CA VAL A 223 9.16 -19.88 6.44
C VAL A 223 10.66 -19.85 6.71
N GLU A 224 11.32 -18.77 6.32
CA GLU A 224 12.74 -18.52 6.58
C GLU A 224 12.87 -17.37 7.58
N ILE A 225 13.55 -17.63 8.69
CA ILE A 225 13.90 -16.64 9.71
C ILE A 225 15.41 -16.43 9.62
N THR A 226 15.82 -15.37 8.93
CA THR A 226 17.24 -15.03 8.72
C THR A 226 17.69 -13.85 9.57
N GLY A 227 16.75 -13.07 10.10
CA GLY A 227 16.98 -11.91 10.96
C GLY A 227 16.78 -12.19 12.45
N GLU A 228 16.38 -11.16 13.21
CA GLU A 228 16.15 -11.23 14.66
C GLU A 228 14.66 -11.19 14.98
N ILE A 229 14.13 -12.18 15.71
CA ILE A 229 12.72 -12.17 16.12
C ILE A 229 12.60 -12.41 17.63
N ALA A 230 11.64 -11.74 18.26
CA ALA A 230 11.37 -11.90 19.68
C ALA A 230 10.74 -13.25 20.04
N GLY A 231 10.07 -13.91 19.10
CA GLY A 231 9.37 -15.18 19.30
C GLY A 231 8.00 -15.18 18.62
N GLY A 232 7.18 -16.18 18.92
CA GLY A 232 5.82 -16.26 18.41
C GLY A 232 5.38 -17.66 17.99
N THR A 233 4.50 -17.73 17.00
CA THR A 233 3.94 -18.97 16.46
C THR A 233 4.15 -19.06 14.96
N VAL A 234 4.57 -20.23 14.49
CA VAL A 234 4.68 -20.53 13.06
C VAL A 234 4.00 -21.86 12.76
N CYS A 235 3.05 -21.84 11.83
CA CYS A 235 2.56 -23.04 11.16
C CYS A 235 3.06 -23.04 9.72
N ALA A 236 3.79 -24.07 9.30
CA ALA A 236 4.35 -24.16 7.95
C ALA A 236 4.47 -25.60 7.45
N ARG A 237 4.88 -25.80 6.20
CA ARG A 237 5.43 -27.10 5.75
C ARG A 237 6.86 -27.26 6.26
N ARG A 238 7.70 -26.25 6.01
CA ARG A 238 9.13 -26.22 6.36
C ARG A 238 9.48 -24.89 7.03
N VAL A 239 10.29 -24.96 8.08
CA VAL A 239 10.83 -23.78 8.77
C VAL A 239 12.35 -23.88 8.81
N VAL A 240 13.02 -22.82 8.37
CA VAL A 240 14.48 -22.69 8.38
C VAL A 240 14.85 -21.47 9.20
N ILE A 241 15.79 -21.63 10.14
CA ILE A 241 16.28 -20.58 11.03
C ILE A 241 17.78 -20.46 10.82
N SER A 242 18.21 -19.35 10.22
CA SER A 242 19.62 -18.96 10.14
C SER A 242 19.91 -17.67 10.93
N GLY A 243 18.88 -17.04 11.48
CA GLY A 243 18.95 -15.87 12.36
C GLY A 243 18.72 -16.21 13.83
N THR A 244 18.37 -15.20 14.64
CA THR A 244 18.20 -15.36 16.09
C THR A 244 16.74 -15.22 16.51
N VAL A 245 16.29 -16.17 17.33
CA VAL A 245 14.99 -16.15 18.00
C VAL A 245 15.24 -16.07 19.50
N SER A 246 14.97 -14.92 20.12
CA SER A 246 15.38 -14.67 21.51
C SER A 246 14.40 -15.22 22.56
N GLY A 247 13.10 -15.19 22.26
CA GLY A 247 12.04 -15.68 23.13
C GLY A 247 11.42 -17.01 22.68
N PRO A 248 10.29 -17.40 23.30
CA PRO A 248 9.58 -18.63 22.97
C PRO A 248 9.10 -18.65 21.52
N LEU A 249 9.36 -19.75 20.81
CA LEU A 249 8.89 -19.98 19.46
C LEU A 249 8.18 -21.32 19.37
N SER A 250 6.87 -21.29 19.13
CA SER A 250 6.09 -22.51 18.87
C SER A 250 6.01 -22.76 17.37
N VAL A 251 6.55 -23.89 16.92
CA VAL A 251 6.53 -24.29 15.50
C VAL A 251 5.71 -25.55 15.32
N ARG A 252 4.67 -25.44 14.50
CA ARG A 252 3.88 -26.56 14.02
C ARG A 252 4.14 -26.79 12.54
N ALA A 253 5.00 -27.75 12.20
CA ALA A 253 5.43 -27.99 10.82
C ALA A 253 5.31 -29.45 10.36
N LEU A 254 5.32 -29.68 9.04
CA LEU A 254 5.37 -31.04 8.47
C LEU A 254 6.78 -31.62 8.61
N GLU A 255 7.78 -30.81 8.27
CA GLU A 255 9.19 -31.14 8.40
C GLU A 255 9.74 -30.63 9.74
N THR A 256 10.75 -31.31 10.26
CA THR A 256 11.49 -30.82 11.44
C THR A 256 12.12 -29.46 11.14
N VAL A 257 12.13 -28.58 12.14
CA VAL A 257 12.76 -27.26 12.00
C VAL A 257 14.26 -27.42 11.73
N ALA A 258 14.75 -26.77 10.67
CA ALA A 258 16.16 -26.71 10.34
C ALA A 258 16.78 -25.46 10.98
N ILE A 259 17.78 -25.63 11.83
CA ILE A 259 18.61 -24.54 12.35
C ILE A 259 19.94 -24.62 11.60
N GLU A 260 20.23 -23.60 10.80
CA GLU A 260 21.44 -23.53 9.96
C GLU A 260 22.58 -22.80 10.68
N GLU A 261 23.74 -22.69 10.02
CA GLU A 261 24.89 -21.97 10.57
C GLU A 261 24.52 -20.50 10.90
N GLY A 262 24.83 -20.06 12.11
CA GLY A 262 24.43 -18.74 12.63
C GLY A 262 23.04 -18.70 13.28
N GLY A 263 22.21 -19.74 13.08
CA GLY A 263 20.87 -19.83 13.65
C GLY A 263 20.86 -20.13 15.16
N SER A 264 19.94 -19.50 15.89
CA SER A 264 19.73 -19.77 17.32
C SER A 264 18.27 -19.61 17.73
N ALA A 265 17.71 -20.61 18.42
CA ALA A 265 16.35 -20.58 18.96
C ALA A 265 16.27 -21.45 20.24
N PRO A 266 16.80 -20.97 21.38
CA PRO A 266 16.95 -21.79 22.60
C PRO A 266 15.62 -22.21 23.23
N GLN A 267 14.53 -21.51 22.93
CA GLN A 267 13.18 -21.76 23.45
C GLN A 267 12.22 -22.24 22.33
N LEU A 268 12.75 -23.01 21.39
CA LEU A 268 11.98 -23.60 20.30
C LEU A 268 11.19 -24.82 20.79
N GLU A 269 9.86 -24.77 20.63
CA GLU A 269 8.97 -25.90 20.80
C GLU A 269 8.46 -26.37 19.43
N TYR A 270 8.84 -27.58 19.03
CA TYR A 270 8.40 -28.18 17.77
C TYR A 270 7.30 -29.23 17.99
N THR A 271 6.21 -29.10 17.23
CA THR A 271 5.13 -30.09 17.15
C THR A 271 4.91 -30.51 15.69
N PRO A 272 5.03 -31.81 15.34
CA PRO A 272 4.67 -32.29 14.02
C PRO A 272 3.20 -32.01 13.70
N ARG A 273 2.90 -31.40 12.56
CA ARG A 273 1.52 -31.06 12.18
C ARG A 273 0.76 -32.21 11.50
N GLY A 274 1.48 -33.23 11.01
CA GLY A 274 0.94 -34.29 10.15
C GLY A 274 0.37 -33.74 8.84
N ASP A 275 -0.74 -34.30 8.38
CA ASP A 275 -1.43 -33.86 7.15
C ASP A 275 -2.37 -32.65 7.36
N THR A 276 -2.39 -32.08 8.57
CA THR A 276 -3.23 -30.91 8.86
C THR A 276 -2.62 -29.67 8.20
N ARG A 277 -3.37 -29.05 7.28
CA ARG A 277 -2.94 -27.80 6.65
C ARG A 277 -2.91 -26.65 7.64
N CYS A 278 -1.99 -25.72 7.42
CA CYS A 278 -1.97 -24.46 8.13
C CYS A 278 -3.15 -23.61 7.65
N ARG A 279 -4.11 -23.40 8.54
CA ARG A 279 -5.24 -22.50 8.36
C ARG A 279 -5.45 -21.79 9.67
N ARG A 280 -5.82 -20.52 9.58
CA ARG A 280 -6.36 -19.77 10.70
C ARG A 280 -7.80 -20.21 10.99
#